data_AF-A0A0H4L1F9-F1
#
_entry.id   AF-A0A0H4L1F9-F1
#
_cell.length_a   1.000
_cell.length_b   1.000
_cell.length_c   1.000
_cell.angle_alpha   90.00
_cell.angle_beta   90.00
_cell.angle_gamma   90.00
#
_symmetry.space_group_name_H-M   'P 1'
#
loop_
_entity.id
_entity.type
_entity.pdbx_description
1 polymer ?
#
loop_
_entity_poly.entity_id
_entity_poly.type
_entity_poly.pdbx_seq_one_letter_code
_entity_poly.pdbx_strand_id
1 'polypeptide(L)'
;MGSILVVGGDRVKHITTRLENEGYNEVIHLDGRKANMVKRDIPEHIRFVLVITDFINHNLAKVIKEKAKKSAKPIYFVHHSWSAIYRVIQKMD
;
A
#
# COMPACT_ATOMS: atom_id res chain seq x y z
N MET A 1 10.11 7.50 11.22
CA MET A 1 9.28 6.96 10.11
C MET A 1 8.54 5.71 10.59
N GLY A 2 7.38 5.39 10.02
CA GLY A 2 6.41 4.40 10.55
C GLY A 2 6.23 3.17 9.66
N SER A 3 5.14 2.43 9.88
CA SER A 3 4.77 1.27 9.06
C SER A 3 3.86 1.66 7.91
N ILE A 4 4.02 1.01 6.76
CA ILE A 4 3.18 1.25 5.57
C ILE A 4 2.59 -0.06 5.05
N LEU A 5 1.37 0.02 4.51
CA LEU A 5 0.71 -1.11 3.86
C LEU A 5 0.70 -0.90 2.35
N VAL A 6 1.43 -1.73 1.62
CA VAL A 6 1.42 -1.77 0.16
C VAL A 6 0.41 -2.82 -0.30
N VAL A 7 -0.50 -2.45 -1.20
CA VAL A 7 -1.55 -3.34 -1.73
C VAL A 7 -1.45 -3.42 -3.23
N GLY A 8 -1.51 -4.64 -3.77
CA GLY A 8 -1.43 -4.87 -5.21
C GLY A 8 0.00 -4.81 -5.75
N GLY A 9 0.11 -4.68 -7.07
CA GLY A 9 1.37 -4.72 -7.79
C GLY A 9 2.00 -6.12 -7.82
N ASP A 10 2.48 -6.50 -9.01
CA ASP A 10 3.30 -7.70 -9.17
C ASP A 10 4.78 -7.35 -9.05
N ARG A 11 5.56 -8.25 -8.45
CA ARG A 11 7.03 -8.08 -8.33
C ARG A 11 7.42 -6.78 -7.59
N VAL A 12 6.62 -6.34 -6.63
CA VAL A 12 6.84 -5.10 -5.86
C VAL A 12 8.01 -5.18 -4.87
N LYS A 13 8.73 -6.30 -4.79
CA LYS A 13 9.86 -6.47 -3.87
C LYS A 13 10.89 -5.34 -3.98
N HIS A 14 11.18 -4.89 -5.21
CA HIS A 14 12.08 -3.77 -5.43
C HIS A 14 11.51 -2.44 -4.90
N ILE A 15 10.18 -2.23 -4.98
CA ILE A 15 9.51 -1.07 -4.38
C ILE A 15 9.56 -1.16 -2.86
N THR A 16 9.24 -2.31 -2.27
CA THR A 16 9.25 -2.48 -0.81
C THR A 16 10.65 -2.27 -0.24
N THR A 17 11.69 -2.83 -0.88
CA THR A 17 13.09 -2.61 -0.48
C THR A 17 13.50 -1.14 -0.60
N ARG A 18 13.04 -0.41 -1.63
CA ARG A 18 13.31 1.02 -1.70
C ARG A 18 12.61 1.79 -0.58
N LEU A 19 11.37 1.46 -0.24
CA LEU A 19 10.66 2.09 0.88
C LEU A 19 11.39 1.84 2.20
N GLU A 20 11.92 0.63 2.43
CA GLU A 20 12.78 0.34 3.58
C GLU A 20 14.03 1.22 3.59
N ASN A 21 14.69 1.40 2.43
CA ASN A 21 15.87 2.27 2.30
C ASN A 21 15.57 3.76 2.49
N GLU A 22 14.34 4.21 2.19
CA GLU A 22 13.87 5.56 2.50
C GLU A 22 13.54 5.74 4.00
N GLY A 23 13.64 4.68 4.81
CA GLY A 23 13.54 4.73 6.27
C GLY A 23 12.22 4.25 6.85
N TYR A 24 11.32 3.62 6.08
CA TYR A 24 10.13 2.98 6.64
C TYR A 24 10.51 1.71 7.41
N ASN A 25 10.13 1.65 8.69
CA ASN A 25 10.53 0.56 9.61
C ASN A 25 9.89 -0.79 9.25
N GLU A 26 8.73 -0.77 8.60
CA GLU A 26 7.99 -1.96 8.23
C GLU A 26 7.18 -1.69 6.97
N VAL A 27 7.34 -2.56 5.98
CA VAL A 27 6.59 -2.52 4.72
C VAL A 27 5.79 -3.81 4.57
N ILE A 28 4.50 -3.73 4.87
CA ILE A 28 3.60 -4.89 4.75
C ILE A 28 3.07 -4.94 3.32
N HIS A 29 3.31 -6.03 2.59
CA HIS A 29 2.76 -6.22 1.25
C HIS A 29 1.56 -7.17 1.26
N LEU A 30 0.44 -6.69 0.72
CA LEU A 30 -0.73 -7.49 0.37
C LEU A 30 -0.79 -7.70 -1.13
N ASP A 31 -0.43 -8.91 -1.57
CA ASP A 31 -0.59 -9.34 -2.96
C ASP A 31 -2.05 -9.24 -3.39
N GLY A 32 -2.30 -8.48 -4.47
CA GLY A 32 -3.65 -8.20 -4.95
C GLY A 32 -4.33 -9.36 -5.68
N ARG A 33 -3.58 -10.42 -6.01
CA ARG A 33 -4.09 -11.57 -6.78
C ARG A 33 -4.81 -12.60 -5.91
N LYS A 34 -4.54 -12.64 -4.60
CA LYS A 34 -5.11 -13.66 -3.70
C LYS A 34 -6.48 -13.21 -3.19
N ALA A 35 -7.53 -13.95 -3.57
CA ALA A 35 -8.92 -13.65 -3.18
C ALA A 35 -9.17 -13.60 -1.66
N ASN A 36 -8.36 -14.26 -0.84
CA ASN A 36 -8.51 -14.21 0.63
C ASN A 36 -7.96 -12.92 1.27
N MET A 37 -7.30 -12.05 0.50
CA MET A 37 -6.67 -10.84 1.05
C MET A 37 -7.69 -9.78 1.48
N VAL A 38 -8.89 -9.78 0.89
CA VAL A 38 -10.02 -8.92 1.33
C VAL A 38 -10.45 -9.18 2.77
N LYS A 39 -10.10 -10.34 3.35
CA LYS A 39 -10.44 -10.68 4.73
C LYS A 39 -9.49 -10.06 5.76
N ARG A 40 -8.27 -9.67 5.36
CA ARG A 40 -7.31 -9.06 6.28
C ARG A 40 -7.66 -7.60 6.55
N ASP A 41 -7.69 -7.21 7.81
CA ASP A 41 -7.86 -5.81 8.19
C ASP A 41 -6.56 -5.03 8.09
N ILE A 42 -6.72 -3.71 8.07
CA ILE A 42 -5.62 -2.77 8.07
C ILE A 42 -5.07 -2.70 9.50
N PRO A 43 -3.79 -3.02 9.74
CA PRO A 43 -3.22 -2.95 11.08
C PRO A 43 -3.25 -1.52 11.64
N GLU A 44 -3.54 -1.37 12.93
CA GLU A 44 -3.70 -0.04 13.53
C GLU A 44 -2.42 0.79 13.52
N HIS A 45 -1.26 0.14 13.56
CA HIS A 45 0.03 0.82 13.63
C HIS A 45 0.52 1.34 12.27
N ILE A 46 -0.20 1.07 11.16
CA ILE A 46 0.19 1.64 9.87
C ILE A 46 -0.11 3.14 9.80
N ARG A 47 0.79 3.89 9.17
CA ARG A 47 0.64 5.34 8.93
C ARG A 47 -0.30 5.63 7.77
N PHE A 48 -0.17 4.87 6.67
CA PHE A 48 -1.01 5.00 5.48
C PHE A 48 -1.01 3.71 4.63
N VAL A 49 -1.96 3.65 3.70
CA VAL A 49 -2.09 2.58 2.69
C VAL A 49 -1.66 3.10 1.33
N LEU A 50 -0.78 2.37 0.66
CA LEU A 50 -0.35 2.62 -0.71
C LEU A 50 -0.88 1.52 -1.63
N VAL A 51 -1.82 1.87 -2.51
CA VAL A 51 -2.42 0.94 -3.47
C VAL A 51 -1.75 1.12 -4.82
N ILE A 52 -1.10 0.06 -5.29
CA ILE A 52 -0.55 0.01 -6.64
C ILE A 52 -1.68 -0.42 -7.58
N THR A 53 -2.00 0.45 -8.54
CA THR A 53 -3.18 0.28 -9.42
C THR A 53 -2.95 -0.71 -10.55
N ASP A 54 -1.69 -1.00 -10.88
CA ASP A 54 -1.38 -1.91 -11.98
C ASP A 54 -1.76 -3.34 -11.60
N PHE A 55 -2.69 -3.91 -12.37
CA PHE A 55 -3.20 -5.27 -12.24
C PHE A 55 -3.88 -5.58 -10.88
N ILE A 56 -4.39 -4.57 -10.16
CA ILE A 56 -5.20 -4.80 -8.96
C ILE A 56 -6.65 -5.18 -9.31
N ASN A 57 -7.20 -6.17 -8.60
CA ASN A 57 -8.62 -6.51 -8.71
C ASN A 57 -9.51 -5.35 -8.20
N HIS A 58 -10.50 -4.93 -8.99
CA HIS A 58 -11.45 -3.86 -8.63
C HIS A 58 -12.15 -4.09 -7.28
N ASN A 59 -12.52 -5.34 -6.97
CA ASN A 59 -13.14 -5.68 -5.69
C ASN A 59 -12.16 -5.48 -4.53
N LEU A 60 -10.90 -5.87 -4.69
CA LEU A 60 -9.88 -5.64 -3.66
C LEU A 60 -9.66 -4.14 -3.43
N ALA A 61 -9.53 -3.36 -4.50
CA ALA A 61 -9.37 -1.91 -4.39
C ALA A 61 -10.56 -1.27 -3.64
N LYS A 62 -11.79 -1.70 -3.95
CA LYS A 62 -13.01 -1.24 -3.25
C LYS A 62 -12.97 -1.61 -1.76
N VAL A 63 -12.69 -2.87 -1.43
CA VAL A 63 -12.64 -3.36 -0.04
C VAL A 63 -11.57 -2.62 0.76
N ILE A 64 -10.37 -2.47 0.21
CA ILE A 64 -9.27 -1.78 0.90
C ILE A 64 -9.57 -0.30 1.11
N LYS A 65 -10.22 0.36 0.14
CA LYS A 65 -10.69 1.75 0.30
C LYS A 65 -11.68 1.89 1.45
N GLU A 66 -12.67 1.00 1.52
CA GLU A 66 -13.64 1.01 2.62
C GLU A 66 -13.00 0.70 3.97
N LYS A 67 -12.05 -0.24 4.03
CA LYS A 67 -11.30 -0.54 5.26
C LYS A 67 -10.46 0.64 5.71
N ALA A 68 -9.73 1.29 4.80
CA ALA A 68 -8.89 2.44 5.13
C ALA A 68 -9.75 3.59 5.68
N LYS A 69 -10.91 3.83 5.07
CA LYS A 69 -11.90 4.80 5.54
C LYS A 69 -12.41 4.47 6.95
N LYS A 70 -12.78 3.21 7.20
CA LYS A 70 -13.25 2.75 8.54
C LYS A 70 -12.18 2.92 9.62
N SER A 71 -10.92 2.65 9.29
CA SER A 71 -9.77 2.78 10.20
C SER A 71 -9.18 4.20 10.24
N ALA A 72 -9.81 5.18 9.59
CA ALA A 72 -9.32 6.55 9.45
C ALA A 72 -7.87 6.65 8.97
N LYS A 73 -7.43 5.71 8.11
CA LYS A 73 -6.09 5.67 7.54
C LYS A 73 -6.06 6.37 6.18
N PRO A 74 -5.11 7.28 5.94
CA PRO A 74 -4.86 7.83 4.61
C PRO A 74 -4.59 6.71 3.59
N ILE A 75 -5.16 6.84 2.39
CA ILE A 75 -5.01 5.89 1.29
C ILE A 75 -4.62 6.60 0.01
N TYR A 76 -3.63 6.06 -0.70
CA TYR A 76 -3.05 6.66 -1.90
C TYR A 76 -2.99 5.63 -3.02
N PHE A 77 -3.41 6.02 -4.22
CA PHE A 77 -3.40 5.18 -5.41
C PHE A 77 -2.30 5.65 -6.35
N VAL A 78 -1.44 4.73 -6.78
CA VAL A 78 -0.24 5.03 -7.58
C VAL A 78 -0.01 3.95 -8.64
N HIS A 79 0.60 4.34 -9.76
CA HIS A 79 1.16 3.38 -10.72
C HIS A 79 2.37 2.64 -10.13
N HIS A 80 2.70 1.48 -10.69
CA HIS A 80 3.88 0.65 -10.37
C HIS A 80 5.15 1.27 -10.97
N SER A 81 5.45 2.51 -10.58
CA SER A 81 6.70 3.20 -10.91
C SER A 81 7.25 3.89 -9.68
N TRP A 82 8.56 3.79 -9.48
CA TRP A 82 9.20 4.41 -8.31
C TRP A 82 8.99 5.92 -8.28
N SER A 83 9.03 6.60 -9.43
CA SER A 83 8.81 8.06 -9.49
C SER A 83 7.41 8.47 -9.03
N ALA A 84 6.37 7.70 -9.36
CA ALA A 84 5.01 7.97 -8.90
C ALA A 84 4.88 7.77 -7.39
N ILE A 85 5.46 6.69 -6.87
CA ILE A 85 5.48 6.36 -5.44
C ILE A 85 6.27 7.40 -4.64
N TYR A 86 7.48 7.71 -5.10
CA TYR A 86 8.38 8.69 -4.49
C TYR A 86 7.72 10.06 -4.34
N ARG A 87 7.00 10.50 -5.38
CA ARG A 87 6.25 11.76 -5.34
C ARG A 87 5.14 11.79 -4.28
N VAL A 88 4.55 10.63 -3.97
CA VAL A 88 3.52 10.53 -2.93
C VAL A 88 4.17 10.54 -1.55
N ILE A 89 5.20 9.74 -1.31
CA ILE A 89 5.87 9.67 0.00
C ILE A 89 6.55 10.98 0.39
N GLN A 90 7.13 11.70 -0.57
CA GLN A 90 7.73 13.03 -0.34
C GLN A 90 6.72 14.11 0.07
N LYS A 91 5.42 13.91 -0.19
CA LYS A 91 4.36 14.83 0.27
C LYS A 91 3.81 14.48 1.65
N MET A 92 4.22 13.34 2.19
CA MET A 92 3.74 12.81 3.48
C MET A 92 4.72 13.07 4.62
N ASP A 93 5.96 13.44 4.30
CA ASP A 93 6.92 14.04 5.23
C ASP A 93 6.70 15.57 5.31
#